data_AF-A0A5M8QDE1-F1
#
_entry.id   AF-A0A5M8QDE1-F1
#
_cell.length_a   1.000
_cell.length_b   1.000
_cell.length_c   1.000
_cell.angle_alpha   90.00
_cell.angle_beta   90.00
_cell.angle_gamma   90.00
#
_symmetry.space_group_name_H-M   'P 1'
#
loop_
_entity.id
_entity.type
_entity.pdbx_description
1 polymer ?
#
loop_
_entity_poly.entity_id
_entity_poly.type
_entity_poly.pdbx_seq_one_letter_code
_entity_poly.pdbx_strand_id
1 'polypeptide(L)'
;MRKVAVFTTLLVISFSSLFAPSESLAAGIKTKPFHFLRKHKNSRFFSANAAVTMADGSIKRIADVKVGEHVQTFKNGRNMITEVKHIDVYDKPASALTAVYLKPAGKKADQKTMVPAILLEAAPQHYVQTRHGKKRMSKLSKNDILYRYEPLTGVVSSWKVGAVQENARKISKAYNLETADGTFLVGNVVVANN
;
A
#
# COMPACT_ATOMS: atom_id res chain seq x y z
N MET A 1 34.20 -56.54 49.00
CA MET A 1 34.12 -57.56 47.93
C MET A 1 32.81 -58.33 48.06
N ARG A 2 31.86 -58.16 47.15
CA ARG A 2 30.82 -59.15 46.81
C ARG A 2 30.17 -58.73 45.51
N LYS A 3 30.38 -59.55 44.48
CA LYS A 3 29.76 -59.46 43.16
C LYS A 3 28.35 -60.04 43.28
N VAL A 4 27.36 -59.36 42.71
CA VAL A 4 26.10 -60.00 42.29
C VAL A 4 25.81 -59.46 40.89
N ALA A 5 25.79 -60.39 39.94
CA ALA A 5 25.38 -60.19 38.57
C ALA A 5 23.89 -60.51 38.42
N VAL A 6 23.40 -60.39 37.17
CA VAL A 6 22.12 -60.87 36.62
C VAL A 6 20.88 -60.02 36.98
N PHE A 7 19.90 -59.77 36.12
CA PHE A 7 19.47 -60.39 34.87
C PHE A 7 18.88 -59.36 33.90
N THR A 8 19.04 -59.67 32.63
CA THR A 8 18.46 -59.11 31.41
C THR A 8 16.93 -59.15 31.39
N THR A 9 16.28 -58.06 30.97
CA THR A 9 15.04 -58.11 30.17
C THR A 9 15.01 -56.93 29.20
N LEU A 10 15.20 -57.23 27.92
CA LEU A 10 15.09 -56.33 26.79
C LEU A 10 13.61 -56.27 26.38
N LEU A 11 12.92 -55.15 26.65
CA LEU A 11 11.54 -54.94 26.19
C LEU A 11 11.58 -54.25 24.82
N VAL A 12 11.38 -55.01 23.75
CA VAL A 12 11.22 -54.49 22.40
C VAL A 12 9.78 -54.03 22.23
N ILE A 13 9.54 -52.72 22.28
CA ILE A 13 8.24 -52.15 21.89
C ILE A 13 8.30 -51.82 20.40
N SER A 14 7.72 -52.70 19.60
CA SER A 14 7.47 -52.49 18.18
C SER A 14 6.30 -51.51 18.01
N PHE A 15 6.58 -50.21 17.88
CA PHE A 15 5.58 -49.25 17.42
C PHE A 15 5.49 -49.30 15.90
N SER A 16 4.50 -50.04 15.41
CA SER A 16 4.08 -50.00 14.01
C SER A 16 3.58 -48.59 13.69
N SER A 17 4.32 -47.85 12.86
CA SER A 17 3.91 -46.57 12.32
C SER A 17 2.74 -46.75 11.34
N LEU A 18 1.51 -46.59 11.82
CA LEU A 18 0.34 -46.34 10.99
C LEU A 18 0.42 -44.90 10.48
N PHE A 19 1.19 -44.68 9.41
CA PHE A 19 1.03 -43.51 8.56
C PHE A 19 -0.23 -43.72 7.71
N ALA A 20 -1.36 -43.21 8.18
CA ALA A 20 -2.47 -42.92 7.29
C ALA A 20 -2.08 -41.70 6.43
N PRO A 21 -2.20 -41.73 5.10
CA PRO A 21 -2.11 -40.51 4.32
C PRO A 21 -3.38 -39.70 4.61
N SER A 22 -3.26 -38.66 5.43
CA SER A 22 -4.25 -37.59 5.40
C SER A 22 -4.13 -36.93 4.03
N GLU A 23 -5.05 -37.23 3.13
CA GLU A 23 -5.36 -36.39 1.97
C GLU A 23 -5.77 -35.01 2.48
N SER A 24 -4.76 -34.18 2.75
CA SER A 24 -4.92 -32.75 2.78
C SER A 24 -5.31 -32.37 1.35
N LEU A 25 -6.61 -32.17 1.15
CA LEU A 25 -7.16 -31.38 0.06
C LEU A 25 -6.55 -29.98 0.15
N ALA A 26 -5.33 -29.87 -0.38
CA ALA A 26 -4.74 -28.62 -0.80
C ALA A 26 -5.60 -28.11 -1.96
N ALA A 27 -6.72 -27.47 -1.61
CA ALA A 27 -7.41 -26.54 -2.48
C ALA A 27 -6.46 -25.36 -2.69
N GLY A 28 -5.47 -25.55 -3.55
CA GLY A 28 -4.58 -24.53 -4.05
C GLY A 28 -5.39 -23.55 -4.88
N ILE A 29 -6.07 -22.62 -4.23
CA ILE A 29 -6.49 -21.39 -4.89
C ILE A 29 -5.19 -20.65 -5.19
N LYS A 30 -4.63 -20.88 -6.38
CA LYS A 30 -3.63 -20.00 -6.99
C LYS A 30 -4.33 -18.67 -7.26
N THR A 31 -4.47 -17.84 -6.23
CA THR A 31 -4.79 -16.42 -6.40
C THR A 31 -3.64 -15.85 -7.22
N LYS A 32 -3.92 -15.49 -8.46
CA LYS A 32 -2.93 -14.83 -9.30
C LYS A 32 -2.59 -13.51 -8.61
N PRO A 33 -1.32 -13.23 -8.29
CA PRO A 33 -0.93 -12.01 -7.56
C PRO A 33 -1.24 -10.72 -8.33
N PHE A 34 -1.56 -10.85 -9.63
CA PHE A 34 -1.96 -9.77 -10.51
C PHE A 34 -3.37 -10.00 -11.04
N HIS A 35 -4.23 -8.99 -10.87
CA HIS A 35 -5.50 -8.93 -11.57
C HIS A 35 -5.40 -7.94 -12.73
N PHE A 36 -5.51 -8.46 -13.95
CA PHE A 36 -5.66 -7.65 -15.14
C PHE A 36 -7.14 -7.28 -15.28
N LEU A 37 -7.48 -6.05 -14.96
CA LEU A 37 -8.85 -5.57 -14.97
C LEU A 37 -9.14 -4.81 -16.25
N ARG A 38 -10.16 -5.24 -16.98
CA ARG A 38 -10.70 -4.49 -18.12
C ARG A 38 -11.69 -3.44 -17.64
N LYS A 39 -11.51 -2.20 -18.11
CA LYS A 39 -12.45 -1.07 -18.14
C LYS A 39 -13.56 -1.09 -17.06
N HIS A 40 -13.24 -0.64 -15.84
CA HIS A 40 -14.24 -0.41 -14.78
C HIS A 40 -14.44 1.10 -14.53
N LYS A 41 -15.70 1.54 -14.37
CA LYS A 41 -16.02 2.95 -14.07
C LYS A 41 -15.63 3.37 -12.65
N ASN A 42 -15.47 2.40 -11.74
CA ASN A 42 -15.15 2.61 -10.33
C ASN A 42 -13.70 2.23 -9.99
N SER A 43 -12.82 2.17 -10.99
CA SER A 43 -11.42 1.78 -10.78
C SER A 43 -10.67 2.84 -9.98
N ARG A 44 -9.89 2.36 -9.01
CA ARG A 44 -8.98 3.17 -8.20
C ARG A 44 -7.59 2.81 -8.67
N PHE A 45 -6.87 3.77 -9.22
CA PHE A 45 -5.53 3.52 -9.74
C PHE A 45 -4.70 4.80 -9.76
N PHE A 46 -3.40 4.61 -9.95
CA PHE A 46 -2.41 5.63 -10.22
C PHE A 46 -1.75 5.40 -11.57
N SER A 47 -1.05 6.41 -12.08
CA SER A 47 -0.18 6.23 -13.25
C SER A 47 1.00 5.30 -12.93
N ALA A 48 1.57 4.67 -13.95
CA ALA A 48 2.73 3.77 -13.81
C ALA A 48 3.93 4.38 -13.06
N ASN A 49 4.10 5.71 -13.14
CA ASN A 49 5.22 6.43 -12.54
C ASN A 49 4.92 6.96 -11.13
N ALA A 50 3.76 6.63 -10.54
CA ALA A 50 3.45 7.08 -9.20
C ALA A 50 4.51 6.59 -8.20
N ALA A 51 5.05 7.53 -7.42
CA ALA A 51 6.15 7.29 -6.50
C ALA A 51 5.64 6.68 -5.19
N VAL A 52 5.88 5.40 -4.97
CA VAL A 52 5.55 4.68 -3.73
C VAL A 52 6.72 4.77 -2.77
N THR A 53 6.45 5.10 -1.51
CA THR A 53 7.46 5.09 -0.45
C THR A 53 7.60 3.68 0.12
N MET A 54 8.76 3.07 -0.10
CA MET A 54 9.07 1.71 0.35
C MET A 54 9.38 1.67 1.85
N ALA A 55 9.41 0.47 2.45
CA ALA A 55 9.65 0.28 3.88
C ALA A 55 10.92 0.98 4.41
N ASP A 56 12.00 0.96 3.62
CA ASP A 56 13.29 1.58 3.92
C ASP A 56 13.34 3.11 3.68
N GLY A 57 12.21 3.70 3.26
CA GLY A 57 12.11 5.11 2.91
C GLY A 57 12.55 5.45 1.49
N SER A 58 13.05 4.49 0.72
CA SER A 58 13.35 4.67 -0.71
C SER A 58 12.06 4.87 -1.52
N ILE A 59 12.21 5.41 -2.73
CA ILE A 59 11.10 5.62 -3.66
C ILE A 59 11.17 4.61 -4.79
N LYS A 60 10.06 3.90 -5.03
CA LYS A 60 9.90 2.98 -6.17
C LYS A 60 8.68 3.40 -6.99
N ARG A 61 8.74 3.24 -8.32
CA ARG A 61 7.55 3.43 -9.16
C ARG A 61 6.54 2.34 -8.84
N ILE A 62 5.26 2.67 -8.77
CA ILE A 62 4.18 1.71 -8.48
C ILE A 62 4.18 0.52 -9.45
N ALA A 63 4.59 0.74 -10.71
CA ALA A 63 4.69 -0.32 -11.72
C ALA A 63 5.81 -1.35 -11.44
N ASP A 64 6.79 -0.99 -10.62
CA ASP A 64 7.93 -1.86 -10.27
C ASP A 64 7.75 -2.52 -8.89
N VAL A 65 6.72 -2.12 -8.12
CA VAL A 65 6.36 -2.73 -6.84
C VAL A 65 5.84 -4.15 -7.08
N LYS A 66 6.18 -5.09 -6.19
CA LYS A 66 5.77 -6.49 -6.28
C LYS A 66 4.95 -6.92 -5.06
N VAL A 67 4.07 -7.90 -5.24
CA VAL A 67 3.37 -8.56 -4.12
C VAL A 67 4.39 -9.17 -3.16
N GLY A 68 4.12 -9.06 -1.86
CA GLY A 68 5.02 -9.44 -0.78
C GLY A 68 6.06 -8.39 -0.41
N GLU A 69 6.24 -7.34 -1.22
CA GLU A 69 7.07 -6.21 -0.82
C GLU A 69 6.39 -5.38 0.28
N HIS A 70 7.22 -4.67 1.04
CA HIS A 70 6.79 -3.86 2.16
C HIS A 70 6.89 -2.38 1.81
N VAL A 71 5.82 -1.64 2.09
CA VAL A 71 5.72 -0.20 1.83
C VAL A 71 5.40 0.55 3.11
N GLN A 72 5.72 1.84 3.13
CA GLN A 72 5.35 2.69 4.25
C GLN A 72 3.88 3.08 4.17
N THR A 73 3.30 3.21 5.35
CA THR A 73 1.94 3.67 5.57
C THR A 73 1.89 4.55 6.81
N PHE A 74 0.78 5.27 6.97
CA PHE A 74 0.57 6.10 8.14
C PHE A 74 -0.84 5.90 8.66
N LYS A 75 -0.95 5.43 9.90
CA LYS A 75 -2.21 5.04 10.53
C LYS A 75 -2.16 5.39 12.01
N ASN A 76 -3.27 5.92 12.54
CA ASN A 76 -3.38 6.29 13.96
C ASN A 76 -2.25 7.21 14.46
N GLY A 77 -1.79 8.14 13.61
CA GLY A 77 -0.74 9.09 13.97
C GLY A 77 0.69 8.50 13.98
N ARG A 78 0.90 7.29 13.46
CA ARG A 78 2.19 6.62 13.44
C ARG A 78 2.56 6.15 12.03
N ASN A 79 3.85 6.26 11.69
CA ASN A 79 4.41 5.54 10.55
C ASN A 79 4.42 4.05 10.87
N MET A 80 3.98 3.25 9.91
CA MET A 80 4.04 1.79 9.97
C MET A 80 4.53 1.25 8.62
N ILE A 81 4.97 -0.01 8.64
CA ILE A 81 5.27 -0.78 7.44
C ILE A 81 4.11 -1.74 7.20
N THR A 82 3.69 -1.89 5.94
CA THR A 82 2.60 -2.79 5.55
C THR A 82 2.98 -3.57 4.30
N GLU A 83 2.48 -4.80 4.19
CA GLU A 83 2.78 -5.70 3.07
C GLU A 83 1.81 -5.47 1.90
N VAL A 84 2.33 -5.48 0.68
CA VAL A 84 1.54 -5.48 -0.55
C VAL A 84 0.96 -6.88 -0.77
N LYS A 85 -0.36 -7.01 -0.63
CA LYS A 85 -1.11 -8.26 -0.80
C LYS A 85 -1.55 -8.49 -2.23
N HIS A 86 -1.85 -7.41 -2.95
CA HIS A 86 -2.35 -7.50 -4.31
C HIS A 86 -1.92 -6.32 -5.16
N ILE A 87 -1.83 -6.54 -6.48
CA ILE A 87 -1.59 -5.47 -7.46
C ILE A 87 -2.61 -5.59 -8.59
N ASP A 88 -3.47 -4.58 -8.73
CA ASP A 88 -4.32 -4.45 -9.90
C ASP A 88 -3.55 -3.76 -11.01
N VAL A 89 -3.70 -4.27 -12.24
CA VAL A 89 -3.17 -3.65 -13.45
C VAL A 89 -4.32 -3.38 -14.40
N TYR A 90 -4.43 -2.13 -14.85
CA TYR A 90 -5.48 -1.68 -15.76
C TYR A 90 -4.86 -1.29 -17.10
N ASP A 91 -5.30 -1.95 -18.17
CA ASP A 91 -4.96 -1.56 -19.54
C ASP A 91 -6.04 -0.62 -20.09
N LYS A 92 -5.60 0.55 -20.58
CA LYS A 92 -6.44 1.62 -21.13
C LYS A 92 -7.64 1.93 -20.22
N PRO A 93 -7.41 2.35 -18.97
CA PRO A 93 -8.50 2.65 -18.03
C PRO A 93 -9.46 3.70 -18.62
N ALA A 94 -10.75 3.59 -18.27
CA ALA A 94 -11.79 4.45 -18.83
C ALA A 94 -11.68 5.91 -18.37
N SER A 95 -11.21 6.13 -17.16
CA SER A 95 -11.15 7.46 -16.53
C SER A 95 -9.79 8.11 -16.75
N ALA A 96 -9.81 9.40 -17.07
CA ALA A 96 -8.63 10.25 -16.96
C ALA A 96 -8.26 10.44 -15.48
N LEU A 97 -7.01 10.80 -15.20
CA LEU A 97 -6.54 11.12 -13.85
C LEU A 97 -7.10 12.47 -13.38
N THR A 98 -7.31 12.58 -12.06
CA THR A 98 -7.47 13.85 -11.36
C THR A 98 -6.11 14.27 -10.81
N ALA A 99 -5.70 15.50 -11.09
CA ALA A 99 -4.50 16.12 -10.52
C ALA A 99 -4.88 17.02 -9.34
N VAL A 100 -4.18 16.88 -8.22
CA VAL A 100 -4.36 17.68 -7.01
C VAL A 100 -3.05 18.35 -6.67
N TYR A 101 -3.05 19.68 -6.65
CA TYR A 101 -1.90 20.48 -6.23
C TYR A 101 -2.03 20.81 -4.76
N LEU A 102 -1.03 20.41 -3.99
CA LEU A 102 -0.95 20.59 -2.54
C LEU A 102 0.04 21.69 -2.20
N LYS A 103 -0.28 22.46 -1.17
CA LYS A 103 0.61 23.46 -0.57
C LYS A 103 0.66 23.30 0.94
N PRO A 104 1.73 23.73 1.64
CA PRO A 104 1.79 23.67 3.09
C PRO A 104 0.59 24.38 3.75
N ALA A 105 0.01 23.80 4.80
CA ALA A 105 -1.16 24.37 5.49
C ALA A 105 -0.80 25.43 6.55
N GLY A 106 0.48 25.55 6.92
CA GLY A 106 0.97 26.47 7.96
C GLY A 106 0.78 27.94 7.60
N LYS A 107 0.41 28.75 8.59
CA LYS A 107 0.37 30.22 8.48
C LYS A 107 1.75 30.77 8.81
N LYS A 108 2.50 31.18 7.79
CA LYS A 108 3.35 32.39 7.73
C LYS A 108 4.33 32.22 6.56
N ALA A 109 4.02 32.90 5.47
CA ALA A 109 5.05 33.38 4.59
C ALA A 109 5.78 34.50 5.36
N ASP A 110 6.77 34.16 6.18
CA ASP A 110 7.99 34.97 6.10
C ASP A 110 8.48 34.70 4.68
N GLN A 111 8.29 35.71 3.83
CA GLN A 111 8.26 35.65 2.36
C GLN A 111 9.63 35.34 1.72
N LYS A 112 10.39 34.36 2.22
CA LYS A 112 11.70 34.00 1.65
C LYS A 112 11.83 32.56 1.19
N THR A 113 10.96 31.65 1.64
CA THR A 113 11.06 30.24 1.25
C THR A 113 9.89 29.85 0.37
N MET A 114 10.11 29.90 -0.95
CA MET A 114 9.17 29.33 -1.92
C MET A 114 9.19 27.80 -1.77
N VAL A 115 8.15 27.24 -1.14
CA VAL A 115 7.96 25.78 -1.11
C VAL A 115 7.20 25.37 -2.37
N PRO A 116 7.78 24.53 -3.25
CA PRO A 116 7.10 24.06 -4.44
C PRO A 116 5.79 23.36 -4.11
N ALA A 117 4.77 23.59 -4.95
CA ALA A 117 3.55 22.81 -4.87
C ALA A 117 3.84 21.34 -5.19
N ILE A 118 3.16 20.43 -4.50
CA ILE A 118 3.27 18.99 -4.74
C ILE A 118 2.08 18.54 -5.56
N LEU A 119 2.33 17.71 -6.56
CA LEU A 119 1.30 17.11 -7.40
C LEU A 119 0.99 15.68 -6.92
N LEU A 120 -0.28 15.41 -6.63
CA LEU A 120 -0.82 14.07 -6.48
C LEU A 120 -1.78 13.78 -7.64
N GLU A 121 -1.50 12.73 -8.41
CA GLU A 121 -2.37 12.29 -9.51
C GLU A 121 -2.89 10.87 -9.25
N ALA A 122 -4.19 10.67 -9.35
CA ALA A 122 -4.82 9.35 -9.25
C ALA A 122 -6.19 9.34 -9.96
N ALA A 123 -6.81 8.17 -10.07
CA ALA A 123 -8.16 8.04 -10.59
C ALA A 123 -9.14 8.87 -9.75
N PRO A 124 -10.22 9.43 -10.35
CA PRO A 124 -11.22 10.23 -9.65
C PRO A 124 -11.85 9.53 -8.43
N GLN A 125 -11.90 8.19 -8.47
CA GLN A 125 -12.50 7.35 -7.42
C GLN A 125 -11.49 6.88 -6.36
N HIS A 126 -10.20 7.17 -6.53
CA HIS A 126 -9.19 6.81 -5.53
C HIS A 126 -9.40 7.59 -4.24
N TYR A 127 -9.15 6.97 -3.08
CA TYR A 127 -9.24 7.63 -1.79
C TYR A 127 -7.89 8.16 -1.32
N VAL A 128 -7.94 9.32 -0.67
CA VAL A 128 -6.84 9.90 0.10
C VAL A 128 -7.28 10.06 1.56
N GLN A 129 -6.33 9.98 2.48
CA GLN A 129 -6.60 10.30 3.88
C GLN A 129 -6.57 11.81 4.09
N THR A 130 -7.66 12.35 4.59
CA THR A 130 -7.78 13.77 4.99
C THR A 130 -7.91 13.88 6.51
N ARG A 131 -7.88 15.11 7.02
CA ARG A 131 -8.20 15.41 8.43
C ARG A 131 -9.57 14.90 8.86
N HIS A 132 -10.53 14.81 7.95
CA HIS A 132 -11.92 14.38 8.23
C HIS A 132 -12.18 12.92 7.82
N GLY A 133 -11.13 12.13 7.59
CA GLY A 133 -11.27 10.75 7.12
C GLY A 133 -10.95 10.60 5.64
N LYS A 134 -11.34 9.46 5.07
CA LYS A 134 -11.06 9.14 3.67
C LYS A 134 -11.96 9.96 2.74
N LYS A 135 -11.37 10.51 1.67
CA LYS A 135 -12.11 11.28 0.66
C LYS A 135 -11.65 10.91 -0.74
N ARG A 136 -12.58 10.84 -1.68
CA ARG A 136 -12.26 10.55 -3.08
C ARG A 136 -11.53 11.73 -3.71
N MET A 137 -10.60 11.47 -4.63
CA MET A 137 -9.87 12.48 -5.39
C MET A 137 -10.80 13.51 -6.04
N SER A 138 -11.87 13.05 -6.70
CA SER A 138 -12.91 13.89 -7.33
C SER A 138 -13.77 14.70 -6.37
N LYS A 139 -13.69 14.43 -5.06
CA LYS A 139 -14.43 15.16 -4.04
C LYS A 139 -13.54 16.09 -3.24
N LEU A 140 -12.24 16.14 -3.52
CA LEU A 140 -11.33 17.07 -2.88
C LEU A 140 -11.67 18.51 -3.25
N SER A 141 -11.51 19.41 -2.29
CA SER A 141 -11.76 20.84 -2.44
C SER A 141 -10.67 21.62 -1.71
N LYS A 142 -10.58 22.94 -1.98
CA LYS A 142 -9.59 23.83 -1.37
C LYS A 142 -9.62 23.87 0.15
N ASN A 143 -10.66 23.35 0.81
CA ASN A 143 -10.77 23.31 2.26
C ASN A 143 -10.21 22.03 2.87
N ASP A 144 -9.89 21.03 2.06
CA ASP A 144 -9.34 19.77 2.55
C ASP A 144 -7.85 19.90 2.92
N ILE A 145 -7.48 19.19 3.97
CA ILE A 145 -6.11 19.02 4.44
C ILE A 145 -5.76 17.54 4.33
N LEU A 146 -4.66 17.25 3.64
CA LEU A 146 -4.04 15.94 3.53
C LEU A 146 -2.77 15.90 4.38
N TYR A 147 -2.32 14.68 4.67
CA TYR A 147 -1.10 14.44 5.42
C TYR A 147 0.02 13.99 4.49
N ARG A 148 1.16 14.68 4.59
CA ARG A 148 2.40 14.30 3.90
C ARG A 148 3.41 13.82 4.93
N TYR A 149 4.00 12.66 4.67
CA TYR A 149 5.07 12.07 5.47
C TYR A 149 6.42 12.24 4.78
N GLU A 150 7.41 12.80 5.46
CA GLU A 150 8.77 12.93 4.92
C GLU A 150 9.65 11.76 5.43
N PRO A 151 10.03 10.80 4.57
CA PRO A 151 10.78 9.62 5.01
C PRO A 151 12.15 9.93 5.59
N LEU A 152 12.82 10.98 5.12
CA LEU A 152 14.15 11.35 5.63
C LEU A 152 14.12 11.87 7.06
N THR A 153 13.04 12.53 7.47
CA THR A 153 12.94 13.19 8.79
C THR A 153 11.96 12.51 9.72
N GLY A 154 11.12 11.60 9.21
CA GLY A 154 10.00 11.02 9.95
C GLY A 154 8.85 12.00 10.19
N VAL A 155 8.93 13.23 9.67
CA VAL A 155 7.99 14.30 10.00
C VAL A 155 6.71 14.17 9.16
N VAL A 156 5.58 14.31 9.84
CA VAL A 156 4.25 14.42 9.21
C VAL A 156 3.84 15.88 9.21
N SER A 157 3.48 16.39 8.03
CA SER A 157 3.07 17.77 7.84
C SER A 157 1.67 17.84 7.22
N SER A 158 0.94 18.91 7.58
CA SER A 158 -0.38 19.20 7.02
C SER A 158 -0.24 19.98 5.71
N TRP A 159 -0.88 19.49 4.66
CA TRP A 159 -0.88 20.11 3.33
C TRP A 159 -2.32 20.40 2.88
N LYS A 160 -2.58 21.64 2.50
CA LYS A 160 -3.88 22.11 2.02
C LYS A 160 -3.98 21.92 0.52
N VAL A 161 -5.15 21.51 0.05
CA VAL A 161 -5.46 21.49 -1.39
C VAL A 161 -5.45 22.93 -1.94
N GLY A 162 -4.56 23.19 -2.90
CA GLY A 162 -4.47 24.47 -3.60
C GLY A 162 -5.35 24.52 -4.85
N ALA A 163 -5.27 23.47 -5.67
CA ALA A 163 -6.06 23.32 -6.89
C ALA A 163 -6.38 21.85 -7.15
N VAL A 164 -7.51 21.61 -7.81
CA VAL A 164 -7.94 20.29 -8.30
C VAL A 164 -8.24 20.46 -9.78
N GLN A 165 -7.65 19.61 -10.60
CA GLN A 165 -7.87 19.55 -12.03
C GLN A 165 -8.42 18.16 -12.37
N GLU A 166 -9.69 18.10 -12.71
CA GLU A 166 -10.31 16.89 -13.26
C GLU A 166 -9.87 16.68 -14.71
N ASN A 167 -9.87 15.42 -15.15
CA ASN A 167 -9.45 15.04 -16.50
C ASN A 167 -8.06 15.55 -16.90
N ALA A 168 -7.14 15.64 -15.95
CA ALA A 168 -5.81 16.21 -16.14
C ALA A 168 -5.04 15.55 -17.30
N ARG A 169 -5.11 14.21 -17.38
CA ARG A 169 -4.58 13.45 -18.52
C ARG A 169 -5.13 12.03 -18.59
N LYS A 170 -5.11 11.45 -19.80
CA LYS A 170 -5.36 10.02 -20.02
C LYS A 170 -4.05 9.24 -19.95
N ILE A 171 -4.14 7.99 -19.52
CA ILE A 171 -3.01 7.06 -19.44
C ILE A 171 -3.36 5.74 -20.12
N SER A 172 -2.36 5.07 -20.66
CA SER A 172 -2.53 3.78 -21.34
C SER A 172 -2.46 2.59 -20.38
N LYS A 173 -1.82 2.75 -19.22
CA LYS A 173 -1.64 1.71 -18.21
C LYS A 173 -1.67 2.32 -16.81
N ALA A 174 -2.34 1.64 -15.88
CA ALA A 174 -2.51 2.10 -14.51
C ALA A 174 -2.38 0.95 -13.50
N TYR A 175 -2.09 1.31 -12.25
CA TYR A 175 -1.80 0.36 -11.19
C TYR A 175 -2.47 0.75 -9.89
N ASN A 176 -2.83 -0.23 -9.09
CA ASN A 176 -3.25 -0.05 -7.70
C ASN A 176 -2.57 -1.09 -6.82
N LEU A 177 -2.23 -0.70 -5.59
CA LEU A 177 -1.74 -1.65 -4.59
C LEU A 177 -2.87 -1.91 -3.60
N GLU A 178 -3.10 -3.18 -3.26
CA GLU A 178 -3.81 -3.51 -2.05
C GLU A 178 -2.81 -3.93 -0.97
N THR A 179 -2.73 -3.13 0.09
CA THR A 179 -1.92 -3.45 1.27
C THR A 179 -2.74 -4.05 2.41
N ALA A 180 -2.07 -4.80 3.30
CA ALA A 180 -2.69 -5.43 4.46
C ALA A 180 -3.44 -4.42 5.37
N ASP A 181 -2.90 -3.21 5.52
CA ASP A 181 -3.52 -2.15 6.34
C ASP A 181 -4.56 -1.31 5.60
N GLY A 182 -4.68 -1.48 4.29
CA GLY A 182 -5.61 -0.71 3.45
C GLY A 182 -5.16 0.71 3.13
N THR A 183 -3.94 1.10 3.51
CA THR A 183 -3.33 2.41 3.23
C THR A 183 -1.85 2.26 2.88
N PHE A 184 -1.30 3.22 2.12
CA PHE A 184 0.13 3.32 1.81
C PHE A 184 0.47 4.76 1.39
N LEU A 185 1.76 5.05 1.16
CA LEU A 185 2.22 6.36 0.73
C LEU A 185 2.47 6.41 -0.78
N VAL A 186 1.87 7.42 -1.45
CA VAL A 186 2.16 7.79 -2.85
C VAL A 186 2.49 9.27 -2.91
N GLY A 187 3.64 9.62 -3.51
CA GLY A 187 4.15 10.99 -3.49
C GLY A 187 4.29 11.52 -2.06
N ASN A 188 4.62 10.64 -1.11
CA ASN A 188 4.65 10.90 0.32
C ASN A 188 3.30 11.30 0.95
N VAL A 189 2.18 11.11 0.25
CA VAL A 189 0.81 11.36 0.73
C VAL A 189 0.12 10.05 1.05
N VAL A 190 -0.65 10.04 2.15
CA VAL A 190 -1.39 8.85 2.59
C VAL A 190 -2.61 8.61 1.70
N VAL A 191 -2.59 7.50 0.98
CA VAL A 191 -3.69 7.02 0.12
C VAL A 191 -4.32 5.77 0.72
N ALA A 192 -5.56 5.47 0.33
CA ALA A 192 -6.31 4.33 0.86
C ALA A 192 -6.92 3.47 -0.26
N ASN A 193 -6.92 2.15 -0.07
CA ASN A 193 -7.49 1.20 -1.03
C ASN A 193 -9.03 1.35 -1.12
N ASN A 194 -9.68 1.61 0.04
CA ASN A 194 -11.13 1.66 0.26
C ASN A 194 -11.51 2.82 1.18
#